data_AF-A0A2N2ZLW3-F1
#
_entry.id   AF-A0A2N2ZLW3-F1
#
_cell.length_a   1.000
_cell.length_b   1.000
_cell.length_c   1.000
_cell.angle_alpha   90.00
_cell.angle_beta   90.00
_cell.angle_gamma   90.00
#
_symmetry.space_group_name_H-M   'P 1'
#
loop_
_entity.id
_entity.type
_entity.pdbx_description
1 polymer ?
#
loop_
_entity_poly.entity_id
_entity_poly.type
_entity_poly.pdbx_seq_one_letter_code
_entity_poly.pdbx_strand_id
1 'polypeptide(L)'
;MKKTYNFWLLFALLAMVACNDDDNNDVLVEEEVVATPGSADFSNYVSLGNSLTAGFADGALFIQGQEGSYPYILSEQFALAGGGEFKIPLMNDNLGGVLLGGQQILENRLVLAQTPNGLLPSRIAGSPTTDITNVLSGPFNNMGVPGAKSFHLLAPGFGNVANVQLGKANPYFVRFASSPNATVFQDAIAQNPTFFSLWIGNNDVLGYALSGGTGIDQTGNLDPTTYGANDITDGNVFASVYNTLLTGLTAQGAKGVVANIPDVFTIPFFTTVPNNALVLDASQAASLTGFFQAFSGIFAQGLIQQNVPPQQAAQLASQYAFTFTAGPNRFLIAVPASQSNPLGLRQMTANELLLLTIDQNALRTQGYGSVAITNDVLQVLGLLQQGGTPTLQQAQLVLAAANPIQDKDVLDTDELQTISNATAQYNATIQALAQQFDLAFVDAKAAQLQVLNGGIPFDGGVMKQPLVSGGTFSLDGIHPTPRGYALIANAFIRSINAKYGSTLPEVKLIGFNTLILP
;
A
#
# COMPACT_ATOMS: atom_id res chain seq x y z
N MET A 1 30.73 2.42 78.56
CA MET A 1 31.48 2.54 77.30
C MET A 1 30.56 3.15 76.25
N LYS A 2 30.88 4.40 75.84
CA LYS A 2 30.73 5.10 74.53
C LYS A 2 29.59 4.66 73.59
N LYS A 3 28.77 5.50 72.96
CA LYS A 3 28.57 6.97 72.77
C LYS A 3 27.15 7.09 72.16
N THR A 4 26.41 8.16 72.40
CA THR A 4 25.40 8.73 71.46
C THR A 4 24.83 10.02 72.05
N TYR A 5 25.33 11.17 71.59
CA TYR A 5 24.73 12.48 71.82
C TYR A 5 24.69 13.22 70.48
N ASN A 6 23.58 13.94 70.29
CA ASN A 6 23.23 14.90 69.23
C ASN A 6 22.24 14.40 68.19
N PHE A 7 20.93 14.45 68.53
CA PHE A 7 19.85 14.46 67.53
C PHE A 7 18.89 15.66 67.65
N TRP A 8 19.10 16.56 68.61
CA TRP A 8 18.18 17.68 68.88
C TRP A 8 18.73 19.08 68.55
N LEU A 9 20.01 19.18 68.14
CA LEU A 9 20.62 20.40 67.59
C LEU A 9 20.61 20.45 66.05
N LEU A 10 20.14 19.39 65.38
CA LEU A 10 20.02 19.34 63.92
C LEU A 10 18.69 19.93 63.40
N PHE A 11 17.64 20.01 64.22
CA PHE A 11 16.33 20.49 63.78
C PHE A 11 16.12 22.02 63.92
N ALA A 12 16.96 22.71 64.71
CA ALA A 12 16.85 24.16 64.91
C ALA A 12 17.76 25.00 63.97
N LEU A 13 18.70 24.37 63.27
CA LEU A 13 19.49 25.02 62.21
C LEU A 13 18.92 24.81 60.79
N LEU A 14 17.93 23.92 60.62
CA LEU A 14 17.27 23.65 59.34
C LEU A 14 16.07 24.56 59.04
N ALA A 15 15.70 25.49 59.95
CA ALA A 15 14.59 26.42 59.76
C ALA A 15 15.02 27.85 59.38
N MET A 16 16.32 28.14 59.29
CA MET A 16 16.86 29.48 58.98
C MET A 16 17.86 29.48 57.80
N VAL A 17 17.90 28.39 57.01
CA VAL A 17 18.61 28.30 55.71
C VAL A 17 17.61 27.93 54.59
N ALA A 18 16.40 28.50 54.66
CA ALA A 18 15.35 28.33 53.66
C ALA A 18 14.93 29.67 53.01
N CYS A 19 15.70 30.73 53.20
CA CYS A 19 15.52 32.03 52.53
C CYS A 19 16.88 32.71 52.32
N ASN A 20 17.75 32.09 51.53
CA ASN A 20 18.67 32.81 50.65
C ASN A 20 19.31 31.79 49.74
N ASP A 21 18.73 31.60 48.55
CA ASP A 21 19.44 31.10 47.38
C ASP A 21 18.67 31.60 46.15
N ASP A 22 19.34 32.50 45.45
CA ASP A 22 19.16 33.01 44.09
C ASP A 22 17.77 32.87 43.43
N ASP A 23 17.11 34.02 43.27
CA ASP A 23 16.13 34.28 42.21
C ASP A 23 16.82 34.17 40.82
N ASN A 24 17.29 32.98 40.45
CA ASN A 24 17.29 32.58 39.06
C ASN A 24 15.93 31.96 38.80
N ASN A 25 15.00 32.82 38.39
CA ASN A 25 13.95 32.42 37.46
C ASN A 25 14.64 31.87 36.20
N ASP A 26 15.16 30.63 36.25
CA ASP A 26 15.18 29.76 35.09
C ASP A 26 13.70 29.42 34.84
N VAL A 27 12.98 30.42 34.30
CA VAL A 27 12.01 30.11 33.27
C VAL A 27 12.78 29.20 32.34
N LEU A 28 12.41 27.92 32.27
CA LEU A 28 12.73 27.11 31.10
C LEU A 28 12.01 27.81 29.94
N VAL A 29 12.62 28.88 29.44
CA VAL A 29 12.37 29.38 28.11
C VAL A 29 12.85 28.21 27.27
N GLU A 30 11.92 27.36 26.82
CA GLU A 30 12.21 26.57 25.63
C GLU A 30 12.68 27.61 24.62
N GLU A 31 13.99 27.60 24.36
CA GLU A 31 14.60 28.50 23.40
C GLU A 31 13.80 28.28 22.12
N GLU A 32 13.02 29.29 21.72
CA GLU A 32 12.12 29.17 20.58
C GLU A 32 13.03 28.98 19.36
N VAL A 33 13.27 27.72 18.98
CA VAL A 33 14.15 27.39 17.88
C VAL A 33 13.48 27.92 16.63
N VAL A 34 13.92 29.12 16.22
CA VAL A 34 13.46 29.74 14.99
C VAL A 34 13.82 28.78 13.85
N ALA A 35 12.80 28.28 13.16
CA ALA A 35 13.02 27.40 12.02
C ALA A 35 13.78 28.17 10.94
N THR A 36 14.88 27.60 10.46
CA THR A 36 15.70 28.17 9.39
C THR A 36 15.74 27.21 8.22
N PRO A 37 15.82 27.72 6.97
CA PRO A 37 15.89 26.87 5.80
C PRO A 37 17.28 26.26 5.58
N GLY A 38 18.28 26.64 6.40
CA GLY A 38 19.66 26.27 6.18
C GLY A 38 20.12 26.74 4.80
N SER A 39 20.55 25.79 3.97
CA SER A 39 20.92 26.07 2.58
C SER A 39 19.77 25.90 1.57
N ALA A 40 18.58 25.45 1.99
CA ALA A 40 17.42 25.31 1.11
C ALA A 40 16.71 26.66 0.87
N ASP A 41 15.78 26.68 -0.07
CA ASP A 41 14.89 27.82 -0.32
C ASP A 41 13.47 27.29 -0.56
N PHE A 42 12.61 27.42 0.45
CA PHE A 42 11.25 26.89 0.40
C PHE A 42 10.22 27.88 -0.17
N SER A 43 10.64 29.05 -0.66
CA SER A 43 9.74 30.13 -1.10
C SER A 43 8.78 29.71 -2.22
N ASN A 44 9.16 28.72 -3.04
CA ASN A 44 8.30 28.08 -4.02
C ASN A 44 8.47 26.56 -3.99
N TYR A 45 7.69 25.90 -3.14
CA TYR A 45 7.66 24.44 -3.00
C TYR A 45 6.66 23.81 -3.99
N VAL A 46 7.11 22.85 -4.79
CA VAL A 46 6.25 22.04 -5.69
C VAL A 46 6.46 20.55 -5.41
N SER A 47 5.38 19.80 -5.20
CA SER A 47 5.43 18.36 -4.93
C SER A 47 4.90 17.55 -6.10
N LEU A 48 5.66 16.57 -6.58
CA LEU A 48 5.25 15.63 -7.63
C LEU A 48 5.16 14.20 -7.07
N GLY A 49 4.18 13.46 -7.57
CA GLY A 49 4.06 12.04 -7.24
C GLY A 49 2.70 11.47 -7.56
N ASN A 50 2.34 10.44 -6.79
CA ASN A 50 1.11 9.69 -6.99
C ASN A 50 0.07 9.98 -5.90
N SER A 51 -0.76 8.97 -5.58
CA SER A 51 -1.77 8.97 -4.52
C SER A 51 -1.23 9.42 -3.16
N LEU A 52 0.01 9.02 -2.81
CA LEU A 52 0.66 9.40 -1.55
C LEU A 52 0.90 10.92 -1.48
N THR A 53 1.34 11.52 -2.59
CA THR A 53 1.55 12.97 -2.70
C THR A 53 0.22 13.72 -2.72
N ALA A 54 -0.82 13.17 -3.34
CA ALA A 54 -2.13 13.80 -3.42
C ALA A 54 -2.89 13.85 -2.08
N GLY A 55 -2.60 12.96 -1.13
CA GLY A 55 -3.39 12.78 0.09
C GLY A 55 -4.58 11.83 -0.07
N PHE A 56 -4.43 10.83 -0.93
CA PHE A 56 -5.44 9.79 -1.13
C PHE A 56 -5.55 8.91 0.11
N ALA A 57 -6.76 8.64 0.57
CA ALA A 57 -7.01 7.78 1.74
C ALA A 57 -8.39 7.14 1.63
N ASP A 58 -8.61 6.06 2.38
CA ASP A 58 -9.91 5.37 2.44
C ASP A 58 -10.47 5.02 1.04
N GLY A 59 -9.60 4.76 0.07
CA GLY A 59 -10.01 4.39 -1.28
C GLY A 59 -10.56 5.54 -2.14
N ALA A 60 -10.36 6.81 -1.78
CA ALA A 60 -10.68 7.98 -2.62
C ALA A 60 -9.78 9.20 -2.33
N LEU A 61 -9.91 10.26 -3.13
CA LEU A 61 -9.36 11.58 -2.84
C LEU A 61 -10.47 12.47 -2.28
N PHE A 62 -10.24 13.21 -1.22
CA PHE A 62 -11.23 14.09 -0.58
C PHE A 62 -10.56 15.22 0.22
N ILE A 63 -11.27 16.31 0.49
CA ILE A 63 -10.67 17.55 1.06
C ILE A 63 -9.82 17.28 2.30
N GLN A 64 -10.38 16.62 3.32
CA GLN A 64 -9.66 16.34 4.57
C GLN A 64 -8.44 15.43 4.37
N GLY A 65 -8.48 14.50 3.41
CA GLY A 65 -7.34 13.66 3.06
C GLY A 65 -6.23 14.47 2.38
N GLN A 66 -6.61 15.40 1.50
CA GLN A 66 -5.68 16.30 0.82
C GLN A 66 -4.99 17.28 1.77
N GLU A 67 -5.75 17.86 2.71
CA GLU A 67 -5.24 18.69 3.81
C GLU A 67 -4.47 17.87 4.86
N GLY A 68 -4.56 16.54 4.82
CA GLY A 68 -3.73 15.63 5.61
C GLY A 68 -2.51 15.09 4.89
N SER A 69 -2.28 15.49 3.63
CA SER A 69 -1.20 14.94 2.80
C SER A 69 0.18 15.34 3.30
N TYR A 70 1.20 14.48 3.08
CA TYR A 70 2.56 14.82 3.51
C TYR A 70 3.09 16.12 2.89
N PRO A 71 2.82 16.49 1.61
CA PRO A 71 3.27 17.77 1.07
C PRO A 71 2.62 18.97 1.75
N TYR A 72 1.32 18.88 2.08
CA TYR A 72 0.66 19.95 2.82
C TYR A 72 1.25 20.13 4.22
N ILE A 73 1.51 19.03 4.92
CA ILE A 73 2.17 19.08 6.23
C ILE A 73 3.58 19.67 6.11
N LEU A 74 4.33 19.32 5.06
CA LEU A 74 5.64 19.91 4.78
C LEU A 74 5.54 21.41 4.52
N SER A 75 4.56 21.87 3.73
CA SER A 75 4.41 23.30 3.44
C SER A 75 4.13 24.12 4.70
N GLU A 76 3.33 23.60 5.64
CA GLU A 76 3.10 24.25 6.92
C GLU A 76 4.39 24.39 7.75
N GLN A 77 5.32 23.44 7.66
CA GLN A 77 6.62 23.56 8.32
C GLN A 77 7.61 24.43 7.56
N PHE A 78 7.55 24.42 6.22
CA PHE A 78 8.33 25.32 5.40
C PHE A 78 7.95 26.79 5.62
N ALA A 79 6.66 27.09 5.86
CA ALA A 79 6.19 28.45 6.16
C ALA A 79 6.93 29.06 7.36
N LEU A 80 7.31 28.25 8.36
CA LEU A 80 8.11 28.68 9.52
C LEU A 80 9.54 29.11 9.15
N ALA A 81 10.04 28.67 8.00
CA ALA A 81 11.38 28.91 7.48
C ALA A 81 11.38 29.70 6.16
N GLY A 82 10.37 30.56 5.94
CA GLY A 82 10.26 31.43 4.76
C GLY A 82 9.59 30.77 3.54
N GLY A 83 8.86 29.68 3.74
CA GLY A 83 8.09 29.00 2.70
C GLY A 83 6.92 29.83 2.18
N GLY A 84 6.61 29.65 0.89
CA GLY A 84 5.50 30.33 0.23
C GLY A 84 4.14 29.65 0.42
N GLU A 85 3.12 30.23 -0.23
CA GLU A 85 1.79 29.63 -0.32
C GLU A 85 1.84 28.26 -1.02
N PHE A 86 1.09 27.28 -0.51
CA PHE A 86 0.98 25.95 -1.09
C PHE A 86 -0.46 25.63 -1.49
N LYS A 87 -0.72 25.60 -2.80
CA LYS A 87 -2.05 25.35 -3.38
C LYS A 87 -2.25 23.89 -3.74
N ILE A 88 -3.41 23.35 -3.35
CA ILE A 88 -3.83 22.00 -3.64
C ILE A 88 -5.06 22.03 -4.56
N PRO A 89 -5.16 21.16 -5.58
CA PRO A 89 -6.36 21.02 -6.40
C PRO A 89 -7.43 20.23 -5.61
N LEU A 90 -8.03 20.87 -4.62
CA LEU A 90 -9.00 20.26 -3.71
C LEU A 90 -10.18 19.64 -4.46
N MET A 91 -10.66 18.50 -3.96
CA MET A 91 -11.97 17.96 -4.30
C MET A 91 -13.08 18.91 -3.83
N ASN A 92 -14.28 18.79 -4.38
CA ASN A 92 -15.39 19.68 -4.02
C ASN A 92 -16.08 19.26 -2.71
N ASP A 93 -15.80 18.06 -2.18
CA ASP A 93 -16.45 17.50 -1.01
C ASP A 93 -15.57 16.48 -0.26
N ASN A 94 -16.11 15.96 0.84
CA ASN A 94 -15.51 14.90 1.65
C ASN A 94 -16.10 13.49 1.37
N LEU A 95 -16.90 13.32 0.31
CA LEU A 95 -17.34 12.01 -0.16
C LEU A 95 -16.28 11.38 -1.05
N GLY A 96 -15.61 12.17 -1.88
CA GLY A 96 -14.44 11.77 -2.66
C GLY A 96 -14.71 11.01 -3.95
N GLY A 97 -15.98 10.69 -4.24
CA GLY A 97 -16.38 10.19 -5.54
C GLY A 97 -16.19 11.23 -6.64
N VAL A 98 -16.15 10.76 -7.89
CA VAL A 98 -15.88 11.62 -9.06
C VAL A 98 -16.98 11.45 -10.09
N LEU A 99 -17.44 12.56 -10.65
CA LEU A 99 -18.39 12.64 -11.75
C LEU A 99 -17.70 13.00 -13.08
N LEU A 100 -18.29 12.57 -14.18
CA LEU A 100 -18.01 13.02 -15.55
C LEU A 100 -19.35 13.42 -16.19
N GLY A 101 -19.59 14.74 -16.31
CA GLY A 101 -20.85 15.25 -16.87
C GLY A 101 -22.08 14.80 -16.07
N GLY A 102 -21.98 14.79 -14.75
CA GLY A 102 -23.00 14.36 -13.81
C GLY A 102 -23.08 12.85 -13.57
N GLN A 103 -22.34 12.02 -14.31
CA GLN A 103 -22.32 10.56 -14.11
C GLN A 103 -21.15 10.16 -13.22
N GLN A 104 -21.42 9.42 -12.14
CA GLN A 104 -20.37 8.95 -11.24
C GLN A 104 -19.49 7.90 -11.94
N ILE A 105 -18.18 8.16 -11.97
CA ILE A 105 -17.15 7.30 -12.57
C ILE A 105 -16.17 6.73 -11.54
N LEU A 106 -16.11 7.29 -10.33
CA LEU A 106 -15.34 6.75 -9.20
C LEU A 106 -16.17 6.73 -7.93
N GLU A 107 -15.97 5.69 -7.14
CA GLU A 107 -16.67 5.43 -5.88
C GLU A 107 -16.32 6.46 -4.78
N ASN A 108 -17.26 6.69 -3.86
CA ASN A 108 -16.99 7.48 -2.66
C ASN A 108 -15.98 6.78 -1.74
N ARG A 109 -15.37 7.51 -0.79
CA ARG A 109 -14.43 6.95 0.18
C ARG A 109 -15.08 5.91 1.10
N LEU A 110 -14.24 5.09 1.70
CA LEU A 110 -14.61 4.14 2.74
C LEU A 110 -14.77 4.87 4.08
N VAL A 111 -15.72 4.38 4.88
CA VAL A 111 -15.90 4.70 6.29
C VAL A 111 -16.13 3.41 7.06
N LEU A 112 -15.91 3.44 8.36
CA LEU A 112 -16.19 2.29 9.21
C LEU A 112 -17.68 2.29 9.55
N ALA A 113 -18.43 1.32 9.04
CA ALA A 113 -19.88 1.26 9.19
C ALA A 113 -20.33 -0.05 9.83
N GLN A 114 -21.40 0.02 10.63
CA GLN A 114 -22.05 -1.17 11.18
C GLN A 114 -22.81 -1.90 10.07
N THR A 115 -22.42 -3.14 9.78
CA THR A 115 -23.08 -4.04 8.84
C THR A 115 -23.71 -5.23 9.58
N PRO A 116 -24.55 -6.05 8.91
CA PRO A 116 -25.02 -7.31 9.48
C PRO A 116 -23.88 -8.28 9.86
N ASN A 117 -22.71 -8.12 9.23
CA ASN A 117 -21.52 -8.95 9.43
C ASN A 117 -20.51 -8.30 10.40
N GLY A 118 -20.88 -7.22 11.08
CA GLY A 118 -20.03 -6.48 12.01
C GLY A 118 -19.60 -5.11 11.49
N LEU A 119 -18.65 -4.49 12.19
CA LEU A 119 -18.11 -3.18 11.85
C LEU A 119 -17.04 -3.34 10.75
N LEU A 120 -17.36 -2.93 9.53
CA LEU A 120 -16.54 -3.16 8.34
C LEU A 120 -16.35 -1.88 7.52
N PRO A 121 -15.25 -1.75 6.74
CA PRO A 121 -15.14 -0.72 5.72
C PRO A 121 -16.34 -0.77 4.75
N SER A 122 -17.00 0.35 4.54
CA SER A 122 -18.14 0.51 3.62
C SER A 122 -18.07 1.86 2.93
N ARG A 123 -18.57 1.96 1.70
CA ARG A 123 -18.61 3.23 0.97
C ARG A 123 -19.53 4.21 1.68
N ILE A 124 -19.08 5.45 1.88
CA ILE A 124 -19.93 6.50 2.46
C ILE A 124 -21.08 6.83 1.50
N ALA A 125 -22.30 6.87 2.04
CA ALA A 125 -23.49 7.19 1.26
C ALA A 125 -23.51 8.68 0.89
N GLY A 126 -24.07 9.00 -0.27
CA GLY A 126 -24.25 10.37 -0.76
C GLY A 126 -23.84 10.52 -2.23
N SER A 127 -24.30 11.61 -2.85
CA SER A 127 -23.91 11.97 -4.21
C SER A 127 -22.69 12.88 -4.19
N PRO A 128 -21.54 12.47 -4.79
CA PRO A 128 -20.37 13.33 -4.88
C PRO A 128 -20.65 14.54 -5.78
N THR A 129 -19.87 15.59 -5.62
CA THR A 129 -20.02 16.90 -6.28
C THR A 129 -18.80 17.29 -7.12
N THR A 130 -17.74 16.49 -7.09
CA THR A 130 -16.56 16.71 -7.91
C THR A 130 -16.80 16.21 -9.33
N ASP A 131 -17.04 17.12 -10.27
CA ASP A 131 -17.16 16.80 -11.70
C ASP A 131 -15.90 17.22 -12.47
N ILE A 132 -15.30 16.28 -13.21
CA ILE A 132 -14.05 16.52 -13.94
C ILE A 132 -14.21 17.41 -15.17
N THR A 133 -15.44 17.73 -15.57
CA THR A 133 -15.70 18.76 -16.59
C THR A 133 -15.43 20.18 -16.06
N ASN A 134 -15.35 20.35 -14.74
CA ASN A 134 -14.98 21.61 -14.09
C ASN A 134 -13.46 21.64 -13.85
N VAL A 135 -12.73 22.26 -14.79
CA VAL A 135 -11.28 22.46 -14.68
C VAL A 135 -10.96 23.66 -13.79
N LEU A 136 -10.14 23.45 -12.77
CA LEU A 136 -9.68 24.45 -11.82
C LEU A 136 -8.57 25.31 -12.43
N SER A 137 -8.55 26.60 -12.09
CA SER A 137 -7.47 27.52 -12.51
C SER A 137 -6.29 27.45 -11.54
N GLY A 138 -5.10 27.11 -12.06
CA GLY A 138 -3.85 27.02 -11.30
C GLY A 138 -3.05 28.33 -11.22
N PRO A 139 -1.75 28.25 -10.84
CA PRO A 139 -0.98 27.02 -10.62
C PRO A 139 -1.32 26.31 -9.29
N PHE A 140 -0.99 25.01 -9.22
CA PHE A 140 -1.09 24.20 -8.01
C PHE A 140 0.28 23.65 -7.63
N ASN A 141 0.65 23.79 -6.36
CA ASN A 141 1.91 23.30 -5.84
C ASN A 141 1.88 21.78 -5.64
N ASN A 142 0.73 21.23 -5.23
CA ASN A 142 0.54 19.79 -5.14
C ASN A 142 0.16 19.20 -6.49
N MET A 143 1.15 18.65 -7.18
CA MET A 143 1.03 17.96 -8.48
C MET A 143 0.97 16.43 -8.31
N GLY A 144 0.49 15.94 -7.15
CA GLY A 144 0.24 14.53 -6.93
C GLY A 144 -0.97 14.04 -7.72
N VAL A 145 -0.81 12.95 -8.47
CA VAL A 145 -1.90 12.36 -9.29
C VAL A 145 -2.18 10.92 -8.83
N PRO A 146 -3.31 10.64 -8.16
CA PRO A 146 -3.64 9.30 -7.72
C PRO A 146 -3.61 8.26 -8.85
N GLY A 147 -2.97 7.12 -8.60
CA GLY A 147 -2.80 6.04 -9.58
C GLY A 147 -1.74 6.29 -10.66
N ALA A 148 -1.06 7.45 -10.69
CA ALA A 148 0.01 7.68 -11.66
C ALA A 148 1.23 6.76 -11.41
N LYS A 149 1.72 6.12 -12.48
CA LYS A 149 3.06 5.51 -12.59
C LYS A 149 4.07 6.59 -12.98
N SER A 150 5.37 6.32 -12.88
CA SER A 150 6.44 7.28 -13.18
C SER A 150 6.28 7.95 -14.55
N PHE A 151 6.11 7.16 -15.61
CA PHE A 151 6.04 7.65 -16.99
C PHE A 151 4.79 8.50 -17.27
N HIS A 152 3.71 8.35 -16.49
CA HIS A 152 2.51 9.18 -16.65
C HIS A 152 2.79 10.67 -16.38
N LEU A 153 3.78 11.00 -15.55
CA LEU A 153 4.12 12.40 -15.28
C LEU A 153 4.65 13.14 -16.53
N LEU A 154 5.14 12.39 -17.52
CA LEU A 154 5.65 12.91 -18.79
C LEU A 154 4.66 12.70 -19.95
N ALA A 155 3.49 12.10 -19.73
CA ALA A 155 2.58 11.69 -20.79
C ALA A 155 1.68 12.85 -21.25
N PRO A 156 1.78 13.31 -22.52
CA PRO A 156 0.83 14.27 -23.06
C PRO A 156 -0.58 13.67 -23.14
N GLY A 157 -1.60 14.49 -22.89
CA GLY A 157 -2.99 14.04 -22.95
C GLY A 157 -3.45 13.31 -21.68
N PHE A 158 -2.60 13.13 -20.66
CA PHE A 158 -2.96 12.52 -19.39
C PHE A 158 -3.98 13.36 -18.59
N GLY A 159 -4.02 14.67 -18.84
CA GLY A 159 -5.00 15.62 -18.31
C GLY A 159 -6.14 15.94 -19.28
N ASN A 160 -6.33 15.16 -20.35
CA ASN A 160 -7.37 15.43 -21.34
C ASN A 160 -8.69 14.70 -20.97
N VAL A 161 -9.76 15.45 -20.70
CA VAL A 161 -11.08 14.87 -20.38
C VAL A 161 -11.59 13.91 -21.46
N ALA A 162 -11.30 14.19 -22.73
CA ALA A 162 -11.73 13.33 -23.85
C ALA A 162 -11.06 11.94 -23.84
N ASN A 163 -9.92 11.81 -23.16
CA ASN A 163 -9.15 10.57 -23.05
C ASN A 163 -9.57 9.70 -21.85
N VAL A 164 -10.41 10.21 -20.94
CA VAL A 164 -10.82 9.49 -19.72
C VAL A 164 -11.60 8.23 -20.07
N GLN A 165 -12.60 8.35 -20.95
CA GLN A 165 -13.39 7.20 -21.42
C GLN A 165 -12.57 6.21 -22.25
N LEU A 166 -11.42 6.64 -22.78
CA LEU A 166 -10.48 5.78 -23.51
C LEU A 166 -9.49 5.06 -22.58
N GLY A 167 -9.50 5.33 -21.28
CA GLY A 167 -8.53 4.82 -20.32
C GLY A 167 -7.12 5.41 -20.49
N LYS A 168 -7.00 6.55 -21.19
CA LYS A 168 -5.70 7.20 -21.52
C LYS A 168 -5.42 8.46 -20.71
N ALA A 169 -6.36 8.92 -19.91
CA ALA A 169 -6.21 10.08 -19.03
C ALA A 169 -6.62 9.75 -17.60
N ASN A 170 -6.10 10.54 -16.67
CA ASN A 170 -6.41 10.42 -15.26
C ASN A 170 -7.47 11.45 -14.85
N PRO A 171 -8.61 11.01 -14.29
CA PRO A 171 -9.72 11.91 -13.95
C PRO A 171 -9.32 12.98 -12.92
N TYR A 172 -8.32 12.72 -12.06
CA TYR A 172 -7.84 13.73 -11.12
C TYR A 172 -7.00 14.80 -11.81
N PHE A 173 -6.06 14.42 -12.68
CA PHE A 173 -5.21 15.41 -13.37
C PHE A 173 -5.99 16.27 -14.38
N VAL A 174 -7.03 15.70 -15.02
CA VAL A 174 -7.95 16.48 -15.87
C VAL A 174 -8.48 17.74 -15.20
N ARG A 175 -8.69 17.70 -13.88
CA ARG A 175 -9.25 18.82 -13.12
C ARG A 175 -8.29 20.00 -12.98
N PHE A 176 -6.99 19.82 -13.15
CA PHE A 176 -6.02 20.89 -12.85
C PHE A 176 -4.86 20.99 -13.83
N ALA A 177 -4.88 20.22 -14.92
CA ALA A 177 -3.96 20.41 -16.04
C ALA A 177 -4.14 21.79 -16.67
N SER A 178 -3.03 22.49 -16.95
CA SER A 178 -3.08 23.84 -17.54
C SER A 178 -3.65 23.86 -18.96
N SER A 179 -3.53 22.73 -19.67
CA SER A 179 -4.17 22.48 -20.97
C SER A 179 -4.34 20.97 -21.18
N PRO A 180 -5.22 20.52 -22.09
CA PRO A 180 -5.46 19.10 -22.30
C PRO A 180 -4.20 18.26 -22.61
N ASN A 181 -3.18 18.85 -23.23
CA ASN A 181 -1.95 18.16 -23.59
C ASN A 181 -0.75 18.50 -22.69
N ALA A 182 -0.93 19.35 -21.67
CA ALA A 182 0.10 19.57 -20.68
C ALA A 182 0.40 18.27 -19.94
N THR A 183 1.68 18.03 -19.67
CA THR A 183 2.09 16.95 -18.78
C THR A 183 2.12 17.45 -17.34
N VAL A 184 1.98 16.54 -16.37
CA VAL A 184 2.10 16.89 -14.94
C VAL A 184 3.45 17.57 -14.67
N PHE A 185 4.51 17.07 -15.32
CA PHE A 185 5.84 17.61 -15.20
C PHE A 185 5.98 19.03 -15.79
N GLN A 186 5.39 19.28 -16.96
CA GLN A 186 5.40 20.62 -17.57
C GLN A 186 4.73 21.66 -16.67
N ASP A 187 3.57 21.32 -16.12
CA ASP A 187 2.84 22.20 -15.20
C ASP A 187 3.59 22.42 -13.88
N ALA A 188 4.38 21.44 -13.43
CA ALA A 188 5.23 21.59 -12.25
C ALA A 188 6.42 22.53 -12.49
N ILE A 189 7.20 22.32 -13.55
CA ILE A 189 8.40 23.13 -13.81
C ILE A 189 8.07 24.55 -14.28
N ALA A 190 6.89 24.77 -14.88
CA ALA A 190 6.41 26.09 -15.26
C ALA A 190 6.23 27.05 -14.07
N GLN A 191 6.14 26.49 -12.85
CA GLN A 191 6.06 27.27 -11.61
C GLN A 191 7.41 27.83 -11.17
N ASN A 192 8.54 27.40 -11.77
CA ASN A 192 9.91 27.72 -11.35
C ASN A 192 10.18 27.39 -9.87
N PRO A 193 10.06 26.11 -9.46
CA PRO A 193 10.25 25.72 -8.06
C PRO A 193 11.64 26.08 -7.55
N THR A 194 11.72 26.52 -6.29
CA THR A 194 12.99 26.69 -5.55
C THR A 194 13.28 25.47 -4.69
N PHE A 195 12.23 24.74 -4.30
CA PHE A 195 12.31 23.44 -3.64
C PHE A 195 11.28 22.47 -4.23
N PHE A 196 11.62 21.18 -4.32
CA PHE A 196 10.67 20.15 -4.72
C PHE A 196 10.71 18.90 -3.85
N SER A 197 9.60 18.16 -3.85
CA SER A 197 9.58 16.77 -3.42
C SER A 197 9.12 15.88 -4.55
N LEU A 198 9.83 14.79 -4.82
CA LEU A 198 9.46 13.81 -5.83
C LEU A 198 9.34 12.42 -5.19
N TRP A 199 8.10 11.94 -5.05
CA TRP A 199 7.82 10.58 -4.59
C TRP A 199 6.88 9.87 -5.57
N ILE A 200 7.50 9.23 -6.56
CA ILE A 200 6.84 8.48 -7.63
C ILE A 200 7.55 7.13 -7.79
N GLY A 201 6.83 6.11 -8.28
CA GLY A 201 7.38 4.76 -8.47
C GLY A 201 6.58 3.66 -7.80
N ASN A 202 5.79 3.95 -6.76
CA ASN A 202 5.00 2.91 -6.09
C ASN A 202 4.04 2.20 -7.06
N ASN A 203 3.31 2.96 -7.87
CA ASN A 203 2.33 2.39 -8.81
C ASN A 203 2.97 1.65 -9.98
N ASP A 204 4.26 1.84 -10.23
CA ASP A 204 5.02 1.13 -11.27
C ASP A 204 5.09 -0.38 -10.96
N VAL A 205 4.88 -0.79 -9.69
CA VAL A 205 4.74 -2.19 -9.25
C VAL A 205 3.42 -2.50 -8.53
N LEU A 206 2.82 -1.52 -7.83
CA LEU A 206 1.66 -1.77 -6.96
C LEU A 206 0.43 -2.25 -7.75
N GLY A 207 0.19 -1.77 -8.97
CA GLY A 207 -0.94 -2.23 -9.79
C GLY A 207 -0.90 -3.74 -10.06
N TYR A 208 0.29 -4.27 -10.36
CA TYR A 208 0.52 -5.71 -10.54
C TYR A 208 0.19 -6.47 -9.26
N ALA A 209 0.72 -6.02 -8.13
CA ALA A 209 0.50 -6.63 -6.82
C ALA A 209 -0.98 -6.64 -6.41
N LEU A 210 -1.68 -5.50 -6.54
CA LEU A 210 -3.08 -5.36 -6.15
C LEU A 210 -4.05 -6.12 -7.06
N SER A 211 -3.59 -6.56 -8.23
CA SER A 211 -4.37 -7.37 -9.16
C SER A 211 -4.19 -8.88 -8.99
N GLY A 212 -3.36 -9.33 -8.04
CA GLY A 212 -2.96 -10.73 -7.92
C GLY A 212 -2.12 -11.18 -9.11
N GLY A 213 -1.11 -10.37 -9.47
CA GLY A 213 -0.12 -10.69 -10.50
C GLY A 213 -0.62 -10.78 -11.96
N THR A 214 -1.90 -10.48 -12.21
CA THR A 214 -2.51 -10.56 -13.55
C THR A 214 -1.94 -9.61 -14.62
N GLY A 215 -1.06 -8.67 -14.26
CA GLY A 215 -0.38 -7.79 -15.21
C GLY A 215 0.80 -8.47 -15.92
N ILE A 216 1.56 -7.68 -16.67
CA ILE A 216 2.77 -8.15 -17.35
C ILE A 216 3.99 -7.41 -16.79
N ASP A 217 5.08 -8.14 -16.53
CA ASP A 217 6.41 -7.53 -16.34
C ASP A 217 6.95 -7.07 -17.70
N GLN A 218 7.01 -5.76 -17.89
CA GLN A 218 7.41 -5.14 -19.15
C GLN A 218 8.93 -5.10 -19.36
N THR A 219 9.72 -5.82 -18.57
CA THR A 219 11.17 -5.94 -18.75
C THR A 219 11.55 -6.20 -20.21
N GLY A 220 12.31 -5.27 -20.81
CA GLY A 220 12.74 -5.29 -22.20
C GLY A 220 11.84 -4.53 -23.19
N ASN A 221 10.63 -4.13 -22.79
CA ASN A 221 9.75 -3.29 -23.59
C ASN A 221 9.96 -1.81 -23.24
N LEU A 222 10.60 -1.03 -24.11
CA LEU A 222 10.92 0.37 -23.84
C LEU A 222 9.80 1.37 -24.23
N ASP A 223 8.64 0.88 -24.68
CA ASP A 223 7.50 1.71 -25.08
C ASP A 223 6.38 1.67 -24.02
N PRO A 224 6.35 2.62 -23.07
CA PRO A 224 5.33 2.65 -22.03
C PRO A 224 3.92 2.93 -22.55
N THR A 225 3.74 3.33 -23.82
CA THR A 225 2.40 3.54 -24.39
C THR A 225 1.64 2.23 -24.63
N THR A 226 2.36 1.10 -24.56
CA THR A 226 1.80 -0.26 -24.71
C THR A 226 1.43 -0.91 -23.38
N TYR A 227 1.78 -0.30 -22.25
CA TYR A 227 1.61 -0.90 -20.93
C TYR A 227 0.16 -0.85 -20.46
N GLY A 228 -0.29 -1.94 -19.84
CA GLY A 228 -1.54 -2.01 -19.09
C GLY A 228 -1.45 -1.36 -17.70
N ALA A 229 -2.61 -1.08 -17.10
CA ALA A 229 -2.68 -0.46 -15.77
C ALA A 229 -2.02 -1.32 -14.67
N ASN A 230 -2.11 -2.65 -14.80
CA ASN A 230 -1.57 -3.61 -13.84
C ASN A 230 -0.13 -4.02 -14.17
N ASP A 231 0.49 -3.50 -15.22
CA ASP A 231 1.81 -3.95 -15.63
C ASP A 231 2.92 -3.39 -14.74
N ILE A 232 4.00 -4.16 -14.58
CA ILE A 232 5.24 -3.67 -13.99
C ILE A 232 6.00 -2.87 -15.05
N THR A 233 6.49 -1.68 -14.70
CA THR A 233 7.20 -0.80 -15.63
C THR A 233 8.61 -1.34 -15.92
N ASP A 234 9.09 -1.28 -17.16
CA ASP A 234 10.49 -1.63 -17.45
C ASP A 234 11.46 -0.74 -16.65
N GLY A 235 12.50 -1.34 -16.09
CA GLY A 235 13.45 -0.61 -15.25
C GLY A 235 14.29 0.44 -15.98
N ASN A 236 14.54 0.29 -17.30
CA ASN A 236 15.21 1.33 -18.08
C ASN A 236 14.27 2.48 -18.42
N VAL A 237 12.99 2.19 -18.67
CA VAL A 237 11.95 3.23 -18.81
C VAL A 237 11.84 4.03 -17.52
N PHE A 238 11.74 3.36 -16.37
CA PHE A 238 11.70 4.01 -15.06
C PHE A 238 12.95 4.90 -14.86
N ALA A 239 14.15 4.38 -15.13
CA ALA A 239 15.39 5.14 -14.97
C ALA A 239 15.49 6.36 -15.89
N SER A 240 15.08 6.21 -17.15
CA SER A 240 15.05 7.32 -18.10
C SER A 240 14.09 8.41 -17.65
N VAL A 241 12.86 8.03 -17.29
CA VAL A 241 11.83 8.97 -16.79
C VAL A 241 12.31 9.68 -15.54
N TYR A 242 12.79 8.95 -14.53
CA TYR A 242 13.21 9.53 -13.27
C TYR A 242 14.37 10.52 -13.45
N ASN A 243 15.34 10.19 -14.31
CA ASN A 243 16.43 11.09 -14.65
C ASN A 243 15.93 12.35 -15.38
N THR A 244 14.99 12.22 -16.32
CA THR A 244 14.36 13.38 -16.98
C THR A 244 13.66 14.30 -15.99
N LEU A 245 12.91 13.73 -15.04
CA LEU A 245 12.21 14.50 -14.01
C LEU A 245 13.22 15.29 -13.16
N LEU A 246 14.25 14.63 -12.63
CA LEU A 246 15.25 15.29 -11.79
C LEU A 246 16.08 16.32 -12.56
N THR A 247 16.48 16.01 -13.79
CA THR A 247 17.21 16.95 -14.64
C THR A 247 16.45 18.27 -14.79
N GLY A 248 15.15 18.21 -15.10
CA GLY A 248 14.36 19.43 -15.28
C GLY A 248 14.02 20.14 -13.96
N LEU A 249 13.75 19.40 -12.88
CA LEU A 249 13.50 20.02 -11.56
C LEU A 249 14.73 20.76 -11.04
N THR A 250 15.93 20.21 -11.21
CA THR A 250 17.18 20.85 -10.75
C THR A 250 17.77 21.84 -11.75
N ALA A 251 17.23 21.97 -12.96
CA ALA A 251 17.82 22.77 -14.04
C ALA A 251 18.03 24.25 -13.67
N GLN A 252 17.17 24.80 -12.81
CA GLN A 252 17.24 26.17 -12.33
C GLN A 252 17.85 26.29 -10.91
N GLY A 253 18.49 25.23 -10.42
CA GLY A 253 19.14 25.20 -9.10
C GLY A 253 18.21 24.85 -7.94
N ALA A 254 16.97 24.40 -8.21
CA ALA A 254 16.06 23.95 -7.17
C ALA A 254 16.67 22.80 -6.36
N LYS A 255 16.60 22.90 -5.04
CA LYS A 255 16.92 21.80 -4.13
C LYS A 255 15.70 20.90 -3.98
N GLY A 256 15.87 19.71 -3.43
CA GLY A 256 14.71 18.84 -3.26
C GLY A 256 14.96 17.59 -2.48
N VAL A 257 13.88 16.84 -2.29
CA VAL A 257 13.85 15.61 -1.54
C VAL A 257 13.16 14.51 -2.35
N VAL A 258 13.80 13.35 -2.39
CA VAL A 258 13.26 12.15 -3.03
C VAL A 258 13.12 11.03 -2.00
N ALA A 259 12.23 10.09 -2.26
CA ALA A 259 12.02 8.93 -1.39
C ALA A 259 12.04 7.64 -2.20
N ASN A 260 12.61 6.59 -1.61
CA ASN A 260 12.54 5.25 -2.20
C ASN A 260 11.13 4.65 -2.06
N ILE A 261 10.93 3.51 -2.73
CA ILE A 261 9.69 2.76 -2.74
C ILE A 261 9.73 1.76 -1.57
N PRO A 262 8.79 1.86 -0.60
CA PRO A 262 8.62 0.89 0.47
C PRO A 262 8.20 -0.50 -0.06
N ASP A 263 8.27 -1.51 0.80
CA ASP A 263 7.82 -2.86 0.44
C ASP A 263 6.29 -2.90 0.38
N VAL A 264 5.76 -3.11 -0.83
CA VAL A 264 4.32 -3.09 -1.09
C VAL A 264 3.58 -4.25 -0.41
N PHE A 265 4.26 -5.36 -0.08
CA PHE A 265 3.63 -6.54 0.53
C PHE A 265 3.35 -6.42 2.02
N THR A 266 3.92 -5.40 2.64
CA THR A 266 3.80 -5.25 4.09
C THR A 266 2.59 -4.41 4.50
N ILE A 267 1.90 -3.80 3.53
CA ILE A 267 0.69 -3.02 3.78
C ILE A 267 -0.49 -3.93 4.16
N PRO A 268 -1.50 -3.42 4.87
CA PRO A 268 -2.64 -4.21 5.33
C PRO A 268 -3.43 -4.93 4.23
N PHE A 269 -3.38 -4.42 3.01
CA PHE A 269 -3.98 -5.08 1.85
C PHE A 269 -3.53 -6.54 1.68
N PHE A 270 -2.29 -6.87 2.03
CA PHE A 270 -1.75 -8.24 1.90
C PHE A 270 -1.59 -8.97 3.24
N THR A 271 -1.70 -8.26 4.36
CA THR A 271 -1.46 -8.83 5.70
C THR A 271 -2.72 -9.00 6.55
N THR A 272 -3.86 -8.43 6.12
CA THR A 272 -5.13 -8.51 6.86
C THR A 272 -5.77 -9.90 6.77
N VAL A 273 -5.63 -10.58 5.62
CA VAL A 273 -6.16 -11.94 5.42
C VAL A 273 -4.99 -12.94 5.47
N PRO A 274 -4.82 -13.69 6.57
CA PRO A 274 -3.72 -14.64 6.67
C PRO A 274 -3.87 -15.79 5.67
N ASN A 275 -2.76 -16.24 5.05
CA ASN A 275 -2.78 -17.38 4.13
C ASN A 275 -3.13 -18.72 4.81
N ASN A 276 -3.09 -18.78 6.14
CA ASN A 276 -3.44 -19.94 6.95
C ASN A 276 -4.80 -19.79 7.66
N ALA A 277 -5.71 -18.96 7.14
CA ALA A 277 -7.00 -18.69 7.75
C ALA A 277 -8.05 -19.82 7.60
N LEU A 278 -7.71 -20.95 6.96
CA LEU A 278 -8.59 -22.13 6.90
C LEU A 278 -8.51 -22.90 8.23
N VAL A 279 -9.35 -22.52 9.20
CA VAL A 279 -9.39 -23.16 10.53
C VAL A 279 -10.37 -24.32 10.52
N LEU A 280 -9.87 -25.53 10.79
CA LEU A 280 -10.63 -26.77 10.72
C LEU A 280 -10.72 -27.46 12.08
N ASP A 281 -11.84 -28.10 12.38
CA ASP A 281 -11.90 -29.13 13.41
C ASP A 281 -11.29 -30.46 12.93
N ALA A 282 -11.12 -31.42 13.84
CA ALA A 282 -10.50 -32.71 13.52
C ALA A 282 -11.31 -33.53 12.49
N SER A 283 -12.64 -33.43 12.51
CA SER A 283 -13.52 -34.13 11.57
C SER A 283 -13.45 -33.51 10.18
N GLN A 284 -13.45 -32.19 10.09
CA GLN A 284 -13.30 -31.44 8.85
C GLN A 284 -11.93 -31.71 8.22
N ALA A 285 -10.85 -31.68 9.00
CA ALA A 285 -9.51 -31.98 8.54
C ALA A 285 -9.37 -33.42 7.99
N ALA A 286 -9.93 -34.40 8.70
CA ALA A 286 -9.96 -35.78 8.24
C ALA A 286 -10.78 -35.94 6.94
N SER A 287 -11.92 -35.25 6.84
CA SER A 287 -12.79 -35.28 5.66
C SER A 287 -12.11 -34.70 4.43
N LEU A 288 -11.45 -33.53 4.56
CA LEU A 288 -10.71 -32.90 3.46
C LEU A 288 -9.50 -33.74 3.04
N THR A 289 -8.76 -34.30 3.99
CA THR A 289 -7.64 -35.20 3.69
C THR A 289 -8.12 -36.44 2.93
N GLY A 290 -9.23 -37.05 3.37
CA GLY A 290 -9.85 -38.19 2.67
C GLY A 290 -10.35 -37.83 1.27
N PHE A 291 -10.93 -36.64 1.09
CA PHE A 291 -11.30 -36.13 -0.23
C PHE A 291 -10.09 -36.06 -1.16
N PHE A 292 -8.97 -35.47 -0.73
CA PHE A 292 -7.80 -35.31 -1.60
C PHE A 292 -7.03 -36.62 -1.85
N GLN A 293 -7.14 -37.61 -0.96
CA GLN A 293 -6.71 -38.98 -1.25
C GLN A 293 -7.53 -39.60 -2.39
N ALA A 294 -8.86 -39.45 -2.35
CA ALA A 294 -9.75 -39.91 -3.43
C ALA A 294 -9.51 -39.15 -4.75
N PHE A 295 -9.35 -37.83 -4.67
CA PHE A 295 -9.03 -36.95 -5.78
C PHE A 295 -7.74 -37.38 -6.50
N SER A 296 -6.66 -37.58 -5.73
CA SER A 296 -5.37 -38.06 -6.25
C SER A 296 -5.52 -39.44 -6.92
N GLY A 297 -6.24 -40.37 -6.29
CA GLY A 297 -6.52 -41.69 -6.85
C GLY A 297 -7.29 -41.64 -8.17
N ILE A 298 -8.35 -40.82 -8.25
CA ILE A 298 -9.13 -40.61 -9.47
C ILE A 298 -8.23 -40.05 -10.59
N PHE A 299 -7.41 -39.05 -10.27
CA PHE A 299 -6.53 -38.44 -11.26
C PHE A 299 -5.51 -39.45 -11.81
N ALA A 300 -4.89 -40.27 -10.95
CA ALA A 300 -3.99 -41.35 -11.36
C ALA A 300 -4.68 -42.34 -12.31
N GLN A 301 -5.90 -42.77 -12.01
CA GLN A 301 -6.66 -43.67 -12.88
C GLN A 301 -7.00 -43.03 -14.23
N GLY A 302 -7.34 -41.74 -14.24
CA GLY A 302 -7.56 -40.98 -15.48
C GLY A 302 -6.33 -40.97 -16.38
N LEU A 303 -5.13 -40.76 -15.82
CA LEU A 303 -3.87 -40.83 -16.56
C LEU A 303 -3.59 -42.23 -17.12
N ILE A 304 -3.83 -43.28 -16.33
CA ILE A 304 -3.65 -44.67 -16.78
C ILE A 304 -4.56 -45.00 -17.97
N GLN A 305 -5.81 -44.52 -17.95
CA GLN A 305 -6.74 -44.66 -19.07
C GLN A 305 -6.28 -43.90 -20.32
N GLN A 306 -5.44 -42.87 -20.16
CA GLN A 306 -4.76 -42.16 -21.24
C GLN A 306 -3.42 -42.79 -21.63
N ASN A 307 -3.16 -44.04 -21.21
CA ASN A 307 -1.93 -44.81 -21.47
C ASN A 307 -0.66 -44.26 -20.81
N VAL A 308 -0.78 -43.42 -19.76
CA VAL A 308 0.37 -43.07 -18.92
C VAL A 308 0.76 -44.28 -18.06
N PRO A 309 2.05 -44.68 -18.01
CA PRO A 309 2.49 -45.81 -17.18
C PRO A 309 2.06 -45.65 -15.70
N PRO A 310 1.56 -46.71 -15.03
CA PRO A 310 1.01 -46.60 -13.68
C PRO A 310 1.93 -45.96 -12.65
N GLN A 311 3.24 -46.22 -12.73
CA GLN A 311 4.23 -45.60 -11.83
C GLN A 311 4.33 -44.09 -12.05
N GLN A 312 4.35 -43.65 -13.30
CA GLN A 312 4.39 -42.23 -13.65
C GLN A 312 3.09 -41.52 -13.28
N ALA A 313 1.94 -42.17 -13.51
CA ALA A 313 0.64 -41.66 -13.11
C ALA A 313 0.53 -41.47 -11.59
N ALA A 314 0.99 -42.46 -10.81
CA ALA A 314 1.01 -42.39 -9.35
C ALA A 314 1.94 -41.27 -8.83
N GLN A 315 3.13 -41.13 -9.44
CA GLN A 315 4.06 -40.04 -9.10
C GLN A 315 3.42 -38.67 -9.33
N LEU A 316 2.84 -38.46 -10.52
CA LEU A 316 2.21 -37.18 -10.86
C LEU A 316 0.99 -36.89 -9.99
N ALA A 317 0.19 -37.91 -9.66
CA ALA A 317 -0.99 -37.74 -8.83
C ALA A 317 -0.69 -37.50 -7.34
N SER A 318 0.44 -37.99 -6.84
CA SER A 318 0.80 -37.90 -5.42
C SER A 318 0.86 -36.46 -4.90
N GLN A 319 1.17 -35.49 -5.77
CA GLN A 319 1.21 -34.06 -5.40
C GLN A 319 -0.16 -33.49 -5.02
N TYR A 320 -1.26 -34.13 -5.46
CA TYR A 320 -2.63 -33.70 -5.17
C TYR A 320 -3.24 -34.37 -3.94
N ALA A 321 -2.50 -35.24 -3.26
CA ALA A 321 -2.91 -35.86 -2.01
C ALA A 321 -2.68 -34.92 -0.82
N PHE A 322 -3.30 -33.74 -0.85
CA PHE A 322 -3.15 -32.72 0.19
C PHE A 322 -3.65 -33.21 1.56
N THR A 323 -2.93 -32.83 2.61
CA THR A 323 -3.23 -33.22 3.99
C THR A 323 -3.59 -32.02 4.84
N PHE A 324 -4.62 -32.18 5.67
CA PHE A 324 -5.12 -31.13 6.56
C PHE A 324 -5.11 -31.61 8.00
N THR A 325 -4.88 -30.70 8.94
CA THR A 325 -4.88 -30.97 10.38
C THR A 325 -5.92 -30.13 11.12
N ALA A 326 -6.27 -30.51 12.34
CA ALA A 326 -7.10 -29.64 13.18
C ALA A 326 -6.35 -28.33 13.48
N GLY A 327 -7.04 -27.20 13.40
CA GLY A 327 -6.48 -25.86 13.53
C GLY A 327 -6.25 -25.16 12.18
N PRO A 328 -5.34 -24.17 12.13
CA PRO A 328 -5.07 -23.37 10.94
C PRO A 328 -4.37 -24.18 9.84
N ASN A 329 -4.92 -24.13 8.63
CA ASN A 329 -4.36 -24.72 7.41
C ASN A 329 -4.23 -23.65 6.32
N ARG A 330 -3.36 -23.90 5.35
CA ARG A 330 -3.25 -23.05 4.16
C ARG A 330 -4.26 -23.44 3.10
N PHE A 331 -4.71 -22.44 2.35
CA PHE A 331 -5.61 -22.62 1.23
C PHE A 331 -4.91 -23.27 0.03
N LEU A 332 -5.70 -23.80 -0.88
CA LEU A 332 -5.29 -24.18 -2.22
C LEU A 332 -5.39 -22.97 -3.15
N ILE A 333 -4.45 -22.86 -4.08
CA ILE A 333 -4.42 -21.84 -5.11
C ILE A 333 -4.29 -22.46 -6.48
N ALA A 334 -4.83 -21.76 -7.47
CA ALA A 334 -4.64 -22.06 -8.87
C ALA A 334 -3.24 -21.58 -9.26
N VAL A 335 -2.58 -22.35 -10.11
CA VAL A 335 -1.30 -22.00 -10.71
C VAL A 335 -1.32 -22.41 -12.17
N PRO A 336 -0.49 -21.82 -13.05
CA PRO A 336 -0.41 -22.24 -14.44
C PRO A 336 -0.19 -23.74 -14.56
N ALA A 337 -1.07 -24.41 -15.32
CA ALA A 337 -0.94 -25.83 -15.57
C ALA A 337 0.36 -26.13 -16.35
N SER A 338 1.06 -27.18 -15.94
CA SER A 338 2.32 -27.58 -16.55
C SER A 338 2.38 -29.10 -16.72
N GLN A 339 3.41 -29.61 -17.39
CA GLN A 339 3.61 -31.06 -17.48
C GLN A 339 3.82 -31.72 -16.11
N SER A 340 4.41 -31.00 -15.16
CA SER A 340 4.63 -31.47 -13.79
C SER A 340 3.47 -31.19 -12.85
N ASN A 341 2.58 -30.23 -13.17
CA ASN A 341 1.35 -29.93 -12.44
C ASN A 341 0.17 -29.73 -13.42
N PRO A 342 -0.34 -30.82 -14.04
CA PRO A 342 -1.35 -30.73 -15.10
C PRO A 342 -2.71 -30.21 -14.64
N LEU A 343 -3.07 -30.35 -13.36
CA LEU A 343 -4.32 -29.80 -12.83
C LEU A 343 -4.21 -28.33 -12.44
N GLY A 344 -3.01 -27.74 -12.43
CA GLY A 344 -2.82 -26.32 -12.15
C GLY A 344 -3.31 -25.88 -10.77
N LEU A 345 -3.09 -26.71 -9.75
CA LEU A 345 -3.36 -26.32 -8.36
C LEU A 345 -2.29 -26.84 -7.40
N ARG A 346 -2.13 -26.15 -6.28
CA ARG A 346 -1.30 -26.58 -5.15
C ARG A 346 -1.76 -25.91 -3.86
N GLN A 347 -1.27 -26.40 -2.73
CA GLN A 347 -1.41 -25.68 -1.47
C GLN A 347 -0.44 -24.49 -1.42
N MET A 348 -0.88 -23.39 -0.81
CA MET A 348 -0.04 -22.20 -0.63
C MET A 348 1.20 -22.50 0.21
N THR A 349 2.29 -21.79 -0.09
CA THR A 349 3.48 -21.76 0.75
C THR A 349 3.33 -20.76 1.91
N ALA A 350 4.31 -20.71 2.81
CA ALA A 350 4.25 -19.81 3.97
C ALA A 350 4.32 -18.33 3.62
N ASN A 351 4.96 -17.98 2.51
CA ASN A 351 5.27 -16.59 2.15
C ASN A 351 4.24 -15.98 1.19
N GLU A 352 3.33 -16.78 0.65
CA GLU A 352 2.32 -16.34 -0.31
C GLU A 352 1.20 -15.57 0.37
N LEU A 353 0.63 -14.60 -0.33
CA LEU A 353 -0.24 -13.59 0.27
C LEU A 353 -1.62 -13.65 -0.35
N LEU A 354 -2.65 -13.47 0.47
CA LEU A 354 -4.02 -13.27 -0.01
C LEU A 354 -4.32 -11.78 -0.11
N LEU A 355 -5.06 -11.41 -1.14
CA LEU A 355 -5.48 -10.03 -1.31
C LEU A 355 -6.68 -9.71 -0.41
N LEU A 356 -6.74 -8.51 0.14
CA LEU A 356 -7.86 -8.04 0.96
C LEU A 356 -9.20 -8.07 0.21
N THR A 357 -9.17 -7.94 -1.13
CA THR A 357 -10.34 -7.97 -2.03
C THR A 357 -10.89 -9.37 -2.28
N ILE A 358 -10.24 -10.43 -1.78
CA ILE A 358 -10.74 -11.79 -1.90
C ILE A 358 -12.16 -11.91 -1.34
N ASP A 359 -13.01 -12.74 -1.97
CA ASP A 359 -14.33 -13.04 -1.43
C ASP A 359 -14.23 -13.88 -0.15
N GLN A 360 -14.11 -13.19 0.97
CA GLN A 360 -14.00 -13.82 2.29
C GLN A 360 -15.28 -14.58 2.69
N ASN A 361 -16.43 -14.25 2.10
CA ASN A 361 -17.65 -15.04 2.32
C ASN A 361 -17.57 -16.38 1.60
N ALA A 362 -17.07 -16.41 0.36
CA ALA A 362 -16.83 -17.64 -0.37
C ALA A 362 -15.77 -18.52 0.32
N LEU A 363 -14.70 -17.92 0.90
CA LEU A 363 -13.72 -18.66 1.72
C LEU A 363 -14.40 -19.41 2.88
N ARG A 364 -15.35 -18.76 3.56
CA ARG A 364 -16.02 -19.32 4.75
C ARG A 364 -17.15 -20.29 4.43
N THR A 365 -17.88 -20.07 3.34
CA THR A 365 -19.19 -20.71 3.10
C THR A 365 -19.27 -21.56 1.84
N GLN A 366 -18.34 -21.40 0.89
CA GLN A 366 -18.41 -22.03 -0.43
C GLN A 366 -17.18 -22.91 -0.74
N GLY A 367 -16.30 -23.12 0.23
CA GLY A 367 -15.10 -23.93 0.06
C GLY A 367 -14.06 -23.29 -0.85
N TYR A 368 -14.10 -21.97 -1.07
CA TYR A 368 -13.08 -21.27 -1.84
C TYR A 368 -11.72 -21.38 -1.15
N GLY A 369 -10.68 -21.77 -1.90
CA GLY A 369 -9.39 -22.18 -1.38
C GLY A 369 -9.34 -23.57 -0.76
N SER A 370 -10.36 -24.41 -0.97
CA SER A 370 -10.37 -25.81 -0.53
C SER A 370 -11.23 -26.68 -1.46
N VAL A 371 -12.43 -27.07 -1.03
CA VAL A 371 -13.33 -27.98 -1.76
C VAL A 371 -14.76 -27.47 -1.70
N ALA A 372 -15.40 -27.34 -2.86
CA ALA A 372 -16.84 -27.09 -2.98
C ALA A 372 -17.59 -28.44 -3.01
N ILE A 373 -17.93 -28.98 -1.84
CA ILE A 373 -18.62 -30.27 -1.72
C ILE A 373 -20.09 -30.14 -2.10
N THR A 374 -20.54 -30.95 -3.07
CA THR A 374 -21.96 -31.11 -3.45
C THR A 374 -22.48 -32.50 -3.08
N ASN A 375 -23.80 -32.68 -3.11
CA ASN A 375 -24.42 -33.99 -2.87
C ASN A 375 -23.94 -35.05 -3.87
N ASP A 376 -23.73 -34.69 -5.13
CA ASP A 376 -23.24 -35.62 -6.15
C ASP A 376 -21.78 -36.02 -5.87
N VAL A 377 -20.94 -35.08 -5.43
CA VAL A 377 -19.57 -35.38 -5.00
C VAL A 377 -19.59 -36.37 -3.83
N LEU A 378 -20.46 -36.15 -2.83
CA LEU A 378 -20.60 -37.07 -1.69
C LEU A 378 -21.03 -38.47 -2.11
N GLN A 379 -21.92 -38.60 -3.10
CA GLN A 379 -22.32 -39.90 -3.63
C GLN A 379 -21.13 -40.63 -4.28
N VAL A 380 -20.29 -39.92 -5.04
CA VAL A 380 -19.10 -40.51 -5.66
C VAL A 380 -18.07 -40.93 -4.60
N LEU A 381 -17.86 -40.12 -3.57
CA LEU A 381 -16.99 -40.49 -2.44
C LEU A 381 -17.51 -41.73 -1.70
N GLY A 382 -18.84 -41.82 -1.50
CA GLY A 382 -19.47 -43.01 -0.91
C GLY A 382 -19.29 -44.27 -1.77
N LEU A 383 -19.39 -44.15 -3.10
CA LEU A 383 -19.11 -45.24 -4.04
C LEU A 383 -17.67 -45.75 -3.89
N LEU A 384 -16.70 -44.83 -3.83
CA LEU A 384 -15.28 -45.15 -3.65
C LEU A 384 -15.02 -45.84 -2.30
N GLN A 385 -15.63 -45.37 -1.22
CA GLN A 385 -15.51 -45.99 0.12
C GLN A 385 -16.04 -47.43 0.16
N GLN A 386 -17.00 -47.77 -0.70
CA GLN A 386 -17.52 -49.13 -0.85
C GLN A 386 -16.70 -50.00 -1.82
N GLY A 387 -15.60 -49.49 -2.36
CA GLY A 387 -14.75 -50.18 -3.34
C GLY A 387 -15.30 -50.16 -4.77
N GLY A 388 -16.28 -49.30 -5.07
CA GLY A 388 -16.81 -49.12 -6.41
C GLY A 388 -15.91 -48.24 -7.29
N THR A 389 -16.00 -48.44 -8.61
CA THR A 389 -15.26 -47.65 -9.60
C THR A 389 -16.15 -46.55 -10.17
N PRO A 390 -15.77 -45.26 -10.07
CA PRO A 390 -16.55 -44.16 -10.65
C PRO A 390 -16.48 -44.18 -12.19
N THR A 391 -17.57 -43.78 -12.83
CA THR A 391 -17.59 -43.45 -14.27
C THR A 391 -16.74 -42.21 -14.54
N LEU A 392 -16.41 -41.95 -15.82
CA LEU A 392 -15.67 -40.73 -16.22
C LEU A 392 -16.39 -39.44 -15.79
N GLN A 393 -17.72 -39.40 -15.88
CA GLN A 393 -18.50 -38.24 -15.45
C GLN A 393 -18.42 -38.06 -13.93
N GLN A 394 -18.53 -39.14 -13.16
CA GLN A 394 -18.40 -39.10 -11.70
C GLN A 394 -16.98 -38.72 -11.24
N ALA A 395 -15.95 -39.21 -11.94
CA ALA A 395 -14.57 -38.82 -11.71
C ALA A 395 -14.38 -37.31 -11.92
N GLN A 396 -14.94 -36.77 -13.02
CA GLN A 396 -14.87 -35.34 -13.30
C GLN A 396 -15.57 -34.48 -12.25
N LEU A 397 -16.67 -34.95 -11.65
CA LEU A 397 -17.35 -34.24 -10.55
C LEU A 397 -16.42 -34.05 -9.34
N VAL A 398 -15.67 -35.09 -8.96
CA VAL A 398 -14.72 -35.00 -7.84
C VAL A 398 -13.54 -34.08 -8.20
N LEU A 399 -13.01 -34.19 -9.42
CA LEU A 399 -11.91 -33.32 -9.86
C LEU A 399 -12.34 -31.84 -9.94
N ALA A 400 -13.56 -31.56 -10.37
CA ALA A 400 -14.11 -30.20 -10.43
C ALA A 400 -14.51 -29.63 -9.06
N ALA A 401 -14.58 -30.47 -8.01
CA ALA A 401 -14.93 -30.03 -6.67
C ALA A 401 -13.77 -29.35 -5.93
N ALA A 402 -12.52 -29.54 -6.37
CA ALA A 402 -11.40 -28.72 -5.89
C ALA A 402 -11.66 -27.26 -6.31
N ASN A 403 -11.69 -26.35 -5.34
CA ASN A 403 -12.05 -24.96 -5.55
C ASN A 403 -10.89 -24.05 -5.10
N PRO A 404 -9.76 -24.06 -5.84
CA PRO A 404 -8.60 -23.27 -5.46
C PRO A 404 -8.85 -21.76 -5.60
N ILE A 405 -8.14 -20.97 -4.80
CA ILE A 405 -8.10 -19.50 -4.93
C ILE A 405 -7.52 -19.14 -6.29
N GLN A 406 -8.22 -18.26 -7.01
CA GLN A 406 -7.83 -17.83 -8.34
C GLN A 406 -6.72 -16.78 -8.26
N ASP A 407 -5.90 -16.73 -9.30
CA ASP A 407 -4.75 -15.84 -9.50
C ASP A 407 -5.02 -14.40 -9.00
N LYS A 408 -6.14 -13.80 -9.46
CA LYS A 408 -6.56 -12.44 -9.10
C LYS A 408 -6.73 -12.13 -7.60
N ASP A 409 -6.76 -13.16 -6.73
CA ASP A 409 -6.99 -13.04 -5.29
C ASP A 409 -5.79 -13.49 -4.45
N VAL A 410 -4.69 -13.90 -5.07
CA VAL A 410 -3.46 -14.36 -4.41
C VAL A 410 -2.21 -13.73 -5.05
N LEU A 411 -1.13 -13.60 -4.28
CA LEU A 411 0.22 -13.45 -4.82
C LEU A 411 1.03 -14.69 -4.51
N ASP A 412 1.53 -15.32 -5.56
CA ASP A 412 2.34 -16.51 -5.49
C ASP A 412 3.85 -16.19 -5.36
N THR A 413 4.67 -17.21 -5.13
CA THR A 413 6.10 -17.02 -4.87
C THR A 413 6.85 -16.36 -6.04
N ASP A 414 6.48 -16.65 -7.28
CA ASP A 414 7.15 -16.11 -8.47
C ASP A 414 6.76 -14.64 -8.69
N GLU A 415 5.50 -14.30 -8.41
CA GLU A 415 5.00 -12.92 -8.47
C GLU A 415 5.63 -12.04 -7.39
N LEU A 416 5.75 -12.57 -6.17
CA LEU A 416 6.45 -11.88 -5.07
C LEU A 416 7.90 -11.57 -5.43
N GLN A 417 8.59 -12.51 -6.09
CA GLN A 417 9.96 -12.33 -6.56
C GLN A 417 10.04 -11.29 -7.68
N THR A 418 9.10 -11.30 -8.63
CA THR A 418 9.03 -10.36 -9.75
C THR A 418 8.91 -8.92 -9.25
N ILE A 419 7.96 -8.67 -8.34
CA ILE A 419 7.75 -7.35 -7.71
C ILE A 419 8.98 -6.93 -6.89
N SER A 420 9.58 -7.86 -6.14
CA SER A 420 10.78 -7.57 -5.33
C SER A 420 11.96 -7.14 -6.19
N ASN A 421 12.18 -7.82 -7.33
CA ASN A 421 13.23 -7.51 -8.29
C ASN A 421 13.04 -6.12 -8.90
N ALA A 422 11.83 -5.83 -9.41
CA ALA A 422 11.51 -4.54 -10.01
C ALA A 422 11.66 -3.39 -8.99
N THR A 423 11.13 -3.57 -7.78
CA THR A 423 11.24 -2.57 -6.70
C THR A 423 12.70 -2.31 -6.32
N ALA A 424 13.53 -3.35 -6.26
CA ALA A 424 14.96 -3.20 -5.98
C ALA A 424 15.67 -2.40 -7.08
N GLN A 425 15.34 -2.67 -8.36
CA GLN A 425 15.89 -1.93 -9.48
C GLN A 425 15.51 -0.44 -9.45
N TYR A 426 14.24 -0.12 -9.22
CA TYR A 426 13.79 1.26 -9.11
C TYR A 426 14.45 1.99 -7.94
N ASN A 427 14.56 1.33 -6.79
CA ASN A 427 15.21 1.92 -5.61
C ASN A 427 16.70 2.19 -5.82
N ALA A 428 17.40 1.32 -6.56
CA ALA A 428 18.78 1.56 -6.95
C ALA A 428 18.90 2.81 -7.85
N THR A 429 17.98 2.96 -8.83
CA THR A 429 17.89 4.18 -9.66
C THR A 429 17.64 5.43 -8.83
N ILE A 430 16.62 5.43 -7.95
CA ILE A 430 16.27 6.58 -7.12
C ILE A 430 17.47 6.99 -6.26
N GLN A 431 18.12 6.03 -5.60
CA GLN A 431 19.26 6.31 -4.74
C GLN A 431 20.47 6.87 -5.52
N ALA A 432 20.79 6.27 -6.68
CA ALA A 432 21.89 6.73 -7.52
C ALA A 432 21.65 8.17 -8.02
N LEU A 433 20.43 8.48 -8.48
CA LEU A 433 20.10 9.81 -8.97
C LEU A 433 19.99 10.83 -7.83
N ALA A 434 19.49 10.44 -6.64
CA ALA A 434 19.52 11.30 -5.47
C ALA A 434 20.95 11.78 -5.12
N GLN A 435 21.93 10.88 -5.23
CA GLN A 435 23.34 11.20 -5.03
C GLN A 435 23.88 12.08 -6.17
N GLN A 436 23.59 11.72 -7.43
CA GLN A 436 24.05 12.47 -8.61
C GLN A 436 23.57 13.93 -8.60
N PHE A 437 22.32 14.17 -8.22
CA PHE A 437 21.70 15.49 -8.17
C PHE A 437 21.83 16.18 -6.80
N ASP A 438 22.59 15.61 -5.86
CA ASP A 438 22.84 16.16 -4.53
C ASP A 438 21.55 16.47 -3.73
N LEU A 439 20.59 15.55 -3.75
CA LEU A 439 19.26 15.70 -3.13
C LEU A 439 19.18 15.09 -1.73
N ALA A 440 18.21 15.54 -0.93
CA ALA A 440 17.82 14.82 0.28
C ALA A 440 17.17 13.48 -0.10
N PHE A 441 17.46 12.42 0.64
CA PHE A 441 16.94 11.08 0.39
C PHE A 441 16.20 10.56 1.62
N VAL A 442 14.97 10.10 1.42
CA VAL A 442 14.13 9.47 2.45
C VAL A 442 14.12 7.96 2.21
N ASP A 443 14.58 7.21 3.21
CA ASP A 443 14.44 5.75 3.23
C ASP A 443 13.06 5.35 3.77
N ALA A 444 12.05 5.48 2.90
CA ALA A 444 10.68 5.11 3.20
C ALA A 444 10.54 3.61 3.50
N LYS A 445 11.37 2.75 2.86
CA LYS A 445 11.43 1.32 3.17
C LYS A 445 11.86 1.07 4.62
N ALA A 446 12.93 1.70 5.09
CA ALA A 446 13.36 1.58 6.48
C ALA A 446 12.32 2.13 7.46
N ALA A 447 11.69 3.26 7.14
CA ALA A 447 10.62 3.83 7.97
C ALA A 447 9.42 2.88 8.09
N GLN A 448 9.00 2.24 6.99
CA GLN A 448 7.92 1.26 7.01
C GLN A 448 8.29 0.02 7.85
N LEU A 449 9.52 -0.49 7.72
CA LEU A 449 10.02 -1.61 8.52
C LEU A 449 10.01 -1.29 10.02
N GLN A 450 10.28 -0.04 10.42
CA GLN A 450 10.19 0.36 11.82
C GLN A 450 8.75 0.27 12.36
N VAL A 451 7.76 0.71 11.57
CA VAL A 451 6.34 0.60 11.97
C VAL A 451 5.91 -0.88 12.07
N LEU A 452 6.44 -1.77 11.22
CA LEU A 452 6.21 -3.22 11.31
C LEU A 452 6.85 -3.84 12.56
N ASN A 453 8.10 -3.48 12.85
CA ASN A 453 8.93 -4.10 13.89
C ASN A 453 8.77 -3.43 15.26
N GLY A 454 7.54 -3.39 15.77
CA GLY A 454 7.24 -2.89 17.13
C GLY A 454 6.43 -1.60 17.18
N GLY A 455 6.27 -0.94 16.03
CA GLY A 455 5.50 0.29 15.91
C GLY A 455 6.30 1.54 16.30
N ILE A 456 5.72 2.71 16.01
CA ILE A 456 6.34 4.00 16.31
C ILE A 456 5.60 4.64 17.49
N PRO A 457 6.24 4.80 18.66
CA PRO A 457 5.63 5.49 19.78
C PRO A 457 5.43 6.97 19.45
N PHE A 458 4.35 7.53 19.96
CA PHE A 458 4.07 8.97 19.89
C PHE A 458 3.29 9.39 21.13
N ASP A 459 3.18 10.70 21.35
CA ASP A 459 2.36 11.26 22.43
C ASP A 459 0.92 10.74 22.27
N GLY A 460 0.49 9.80 23.11
CA GLY A 460 -0.87 9.22 23.03
C GLY A 460 -0.97 7.81 22.42
N GLY A 461 0.13 7.14 22.08
CA GLY A 461 0.06 5.71 21.74
C GLY A 461 1.24 5.16 20.94
N VAL A 462 0.98 4.07 20.23
CA VAL A 462 1.94 3.44 19.31
C VAL A 462 1.27 3.26 17.95
N MET A 463 1.85 3.84 16.91
CA MET A 463 1.45 3.63 15.53
C MET A 463 1.89 2.23 15.09
N LYS A 464 0.93 1.43 14.62
CA LYS A 464 1.13 0.07 14.11
C LYS A 464 0.47 -0.09 12.75
N GLN A 465 0.61 -1.25 12.11
CA GLN A 465 0.05 -1.50 10.78
C GLN A 465 -1.25 -2.33 10.71
N PRO A 466 -1.84 -2.96 11.74
CA PRO A 466 -3.13 -3.65 11.54
C PRO A 466 -4.19 -2.71 10.95
N LEU A 467 -4.97 -3.20 9.97
CA LEU A 467 -6.10 -2.46 9.40
C LEU A 467 -7.05 -2.03 10.53
N VAL A 468 -7.62 -0.83 10.41
CA VAL A 468 -8.53 -0.21 11.41
C VAL A 468 -7.85 0.20 12.72
N SER A 469 -7.15 -0.70 13.41
CA SER A 469 -6.65 -0.46 14.77
C SER A 469 -5.20 0.02 14.86
N GLY A 470 -4.42 -0.07 13.78
CA GLY A 470 -3.01 0.30 13.77
C GLY A 470 -2.76 1.81 13.71
N GLY A 471 -3.71 2.57 13.17
CA GLY A 471 -3.61 4.02 13.02
C GLY A 471 -2.73 4.49 11.84
N THR A 472 -1.86 3.64 11.28
CA THR A 472 -0.99 4.04 10.15
C THR A 472 -1.71 4.06 8.82
N PHE A 473 -2.49 3.01 8.52
CA PHE A 473 -3.17 2.84 7.24
C PHE A 473 -4.67 3.10 7.35
N SER A 474 -5.21 3.68 6.29
CA SER A 474 -6.63 3.98 6.08
C SER A 474 -7.41 2.72 5.70
N LEU A 475 -8.72 2.84 5.51
CA LEU A 475 -9.63 1.70 5.36
C LEU A 475 -9.48 0.91 4.06
N ASP A 476 -8.74 1.43 3.08
CA ASP A 476 -8.38 0.68 1.86
C ASP A 476 -7.23 -0.30 2.08
N GLY A 477 -6.54 -0.23 3.23
CA GLY A 477 -5.39 -1.08 3.55
C GLY A 477 -4.15 -0.80 2.70
N ILE A 478 -4.12 0.30 1.96
CA ILE A 478 -3.03 0.68 1.06
C ILE A 478 -2.44 2.02 1.46
N HIS A 479 -3.29 3.04 1.61
CA HIS A 479 -2.85 4.41 1.82
C HIS A 479 -2.80 4.78 3.30
N PRO A 480 -1.91 5.70 3.71
CA PRO A 480 -1.84 6.18 5.07
C PRO A 480 -3.11 6.91 5.52
N THR A 481 -3.37 6.93 6.82
CA THR A 481 -4.27 7.91 7.45
C THR A 481 -3.60 9.30 7.47
N PRO A 482 -4.31 10.40 7.81
CA PRO A 482 -3.66 11.69 8.06
C PRO A 482 -2.51 11.60 9.08
N ARG A 483 -2.64 10.77 10.13
CA ARG A 483 -1.55 10.52 11.07
C ARG A 483 -0.39 9.73 10.45
N GLY A 484 -0.69 8.77 9.59
CA GLY A 484 0.34 8.07 8.81
C GLY A 484 1.09 9.02 7.86
N TYR A 485 0.40 9.99 7.25
CA TYR A 485 1.02 11.03 6.45
C TYR A 485 1.87 12.00 7.27
N ALA A 486 1.46 12.36 8.49
CA ALA A 486 2.30 13.14 9.40
C ALA A 486 3.60 12.42 9.77
N LEU A 487 3.56 11.11 9.97
CA LEU A 487 4.75 10.29 10.19
C LEU A 487 5.68 10.32 8.96
N ILE A 488 5.12 10.22 7.75
CA ILE A 488 5.87 10.37 6.50
C ILE A 488 6.48 11.77 6.42
N ALA A 489 5.72 12.82 6.68
CA ALA A 489 6.21 14.20 6.67
C ALA A 489 7.40 14.38 7.62
N ASN A 490 7.35 13.81 8.83
CA ASN A 490 8.48 13.82 9.76
C ASN A 490 9.72 13.10 9.20
N ALA A 491 9.54 12.00 8.46
CA ALA A 491 10.67 11.35 7.79
C ALA A 491 11.30 12.24 6.70
N PHE A 492 10.48 12.97 5.95
CA PHE A 492 10.96 13.97 4.99
C PHE A 492 11.68 15.12 5.70
N ILE A 493 11.10 15.69 6.76
CA ILE A 493 11.70 16.77 7.56
C ILE A 493 13.08 16.36 8.07
N ARG A 494 13.23 15.15 8.63
CA ARG A 494 14.53 14.64 9.08
C ARG A 494 15.57 14.59 7.96
N SER A 495 15.20 14.06 6.79
CA SER A 495 16.12 14.00 5.64
C SER A 495 16.47 15.38 5.10
N ILE A 496 15.52 16.32 5.08
CA ILE A 496 15.73 17.70 4.64
C ILE A 496 16.69 18.43 5.60
N ASN A 497 16.42 18.37 6.90
CA ASN A 497 17.27 18.97 7.94
C ASN A 497 18.70 18.40 7.86
N ALA A 498 18.84 17.07 7.76
CA ALA A 498 20.13 16.41 7.65
C ALA A 498 20.91 16.81 6.38
N LYS A 499 20.22 16.98 5.24
CA LYS A 499 20.86 17.32 3.96
C LYS A 499 21.25 18.79 3.86
N TYR A 500 20.34 19.68 4.27
CA TYR A 500 20.43 21.11 3.97
C TYR A 500 20.81 21.97 5.17
N GLY A 501 20.91 21.39 6.36
CA GLY A 501 21.22 22.11 7.61
C GLY A 501 20.07 23.00 8.09
N SER A 502 18.84 22.71 7.66
CA SER A 502 17.64 23.38 8.17
C SER A 502 17.28 22.90 9.57
N THR A 503 16.46 23.70 10.25
CA THR A 503 15.98 23.44 11.62
C THR A 503 14.46 23.33 11.67
N LEU A 504 13.86 22.73 10.64
CA LEU A 504 12.40 22.55 10.57
C LEU A 504 11.93 21.65 11.71
N PRO A 505 10.91 22.05 12.49
CA PRO A 505 10.36 21.19 13.53
C PRO A 505 9.59 20.02 12.91
N GLU A 506 9.60 18.87 13.60
CA GLU A 506 8.69 17.77 13.31
C GLU A 506 7.28 18.07 13.86
N VAL A 507 6.24 17.55 13.20
CA VAL A 507 4.87 17.66 13.70
C VAL A 507 4.56 16.61 14.76
N LYS A 508 3.68 16.95 15.70
CA LYS A 508 3.18 16.03 16.71
C LYS A 508 2.09 15.13 16.14
N LEU A 509 2.33 13.83 16.06
CA LEU A 509 1.41 12.86 15.44
C LEU A 509 0.01 12.82 16.09
N ILE A 510 -0.10 13.16 17.39
CA ILE A 510 -1.38 13.20 18.10
C ILE A 510 -2.37 14.23 17.51
N GLY A 511 -1.86 15.28 16.86
CA GLY A 511 -2.69 16.31 16.23
C GLY A 511 -3.44 15.85 14.99
N PHE A 512 -3.12 14.66 14.46
CA PHE A 512 -3.69 14.13 13.22
C PHE A 512 -4.64 12.98 13.51
N ASN A 513 -5.75 12.95 12.77
CA ASN A 513 -6.75 11.89 12.86
C ASN A 513 -6.25 10.58 12.23
N THR A 514 -6.82 9.44 12.67
CA THR A 514 -6.60 8.13 12.03
C THR A 514 -7.79 7.79 11.14
N LEU A 515 -8.82 7.19 11.72
CA LEU A 515 -10.08 6.92 11.06
C LEU A 515 -11.02 8.09 11.28
N ILE A 516 -11.61 8.57 10.20
CA ILE A 516 -12.73 9.51 10.29
C ILE A 516 -13.98 8.66 10.52
N LEU A 517 -14.46 8.63 11.76
CA LEU A 517 -15.76 8.04 12.07
C LEU A 517 -16.86 8.89 11.39
N PRO A 518 -17.92 8.26 10.87
CA PRO A 518 -18.99 8.94 10.13
C PRO A 518 -19.71 10.03 10.92
#